data_AF-A0A1I1S112-F1
#
_entry.id   AF-A0A1I1S112-F1
#
_cell.length_a   1.000
_cell.length_b   1.000
_cell.length_c   1.000
_cell.angle_alpha   90.00
_cell.angle_beta   90.00
_cell.angle_gamma   90.00
#
_symmetry.space_group_name_H-M   'P 1'
#
loop_
_entity.id
_entity.type
_entity.pdbx_description
1 polymer ?
#
loop_
_entity_poly.entity_id
_entity_poly.type
_entity_poly.pdbx_seq_one_letter_code
_entity_poly.pdbx_strand_id
1 'polypeptide(L)'
;MDDVNETGIYVFCGIQTTEEKTFGSFMLEDTEYETYTLHYRDAAMVAAEVPMKIYHPNKENLMMHQEVISRVMEKSDTVIPISFGNIFKSKADVEVMLENLYPQFEELFPKIKGKIEVGLKVIGKKEWLDERVNQNPHVEKRPAKV
;
A
#
# COMPACT_ATOMS: atom_id res chain seq x y z
N MET A 1 25.79 -24.91 4.32
CA MET A 1 25.26 -24.69 5.68
C MET A 1 25.77 -23.33 6.07
N ASP A 2 24.91 -22.32 5.95
CA ASP A 2 24.94 -21.01 6.59
C ASP A 2 23.89 -20.14 5.87
N ASP A 3 22.61 -20.48 6.08
CA ASP A 3 21.48 -19.56 5.87
C ASP A 3 20.88 -19.37 7.26
N VAL A 4 21.55 -18.54 8.07
CA VAL A 4 20.89 -17.98 9.25
C VAL A 4 19.83 -17.05 8.66
N ASN A 5 18.56 -17.46 8.77
CA ASN A 5 17.38 -16.64 8.45
C ASN A 5 17.52 -15.28 9.17
N GLU A 6 18.14 -14.30 8.53
CA GLU A 6 18.08 -12.92 9.01
C GLU A 6 16.62 -12.51 8.92
N THR A 7 16.03 -12.15 10.05
CA THR A 7 14.67 -11.61 10.08
C THR A 7 14.71 -10.13 9.71
N GLY A 8 13.74 -9.68 8.93
CA GLY A 8 13.51 -8.29 8.58
C GLY A 8 12.12 -7.81 9.00
N ILE A 9 11.92 -6.50 8.96
CA ILE A 9 10.67 -5.85 9.33
C ILE A 9 9.94 -5.42 8.06
N TYR A 10 8.90 -6.14 7.68
CA TYR A 10 8.03 -5.78 6.57
C TYR A 10 7.05 -4.69 7.00
N VAL A 11 6.97 -3.58 6.25
CA VAL A 11 6.06 -2.46 6.56
C VAL A 11 4.91 -2.38 5.55
N PHE A 12 3.69 -2.30 6.06
CA PHE A 12 2.46 -2.27 5.25
C PHE A 12 1.91 -0.86 5.05
N CYS A 13 1.71 -0.11 6.13
CA CYS A 13 1.08 1.21 6.10
C CYS A 13 1.36 1.99 7.39
N GLY A 14 1.18 3.31 7.32
CA GLY A 14 1.18 4.22 8.47
C GLY A 14 -0.24 4.54 8.94
N ILE A 15 -0.45 4.69 10.24
CA ILE A 15 -1.72 5.04 10.87
C ILE A 15 -1.52 6.09 11.98
N GLN A 16 -2.56 6.86 12.30
CA GLN A 16 -2.57 7.75 13.45
C GLN A 16 -3.13 7.02 14.67
N THR A 17 -2.28 6.74 15.66
CA THR A 17 -2.65 6.07 16.92
C THR A 17 -1.54 6.26 17.95
N THR A 18 -1.92 6.31 19.23
CA THR A 18 -0.99 6.21 20.38
C THR A 18 -1.09 4.86 21.09
N GLU A 19 -2.03 4.02 20.68
CA GLU A 19 -2.29 2.71 21.28
C GLU A 19 -1.59 1.62 20.48
N GLU A 20 -0.97 0.66 21.18
CA GLU A 20 -0.52 -0.58 20.57
C GLU A 20 -1.70 -1.35 19.99
N LYS A 21 -1.57 -1.76 18.72
CA LYS A 21 -2.62 -2.47 17.99
C LYS A 21 -2.02 -3.65 17.24
N THR A 22 -2.85 -4.66 17.06
CA THR A 22 -2.62 -5.75 16.11
C THR A 22 -3.80 -5.83 15.14
N PHE A 23 -3.50 -6.23 13.91
CA PHE A 23 -4.49 -6.40 12.84
C PHE A 23 -4.66 -7.88 12.46
N GLY A 24 -4.18 -8.78 13.33
CA GLY A 24 -4.23 -10.22 13.15
C GLY A 24 -3.06 -10.77 12.36
N SER A 25 -3.14 -12.06 12.04
CA SER A 25 -2.12 -12.77 11.27
C SER A 25 -2.36 -12.70 9.77
N PHE A 26 -1.36 -13.06 8.97
CA PHE A 26 -1.46 -13.25 7.52
C PHE A 26 -0.54 -14.38 7.08
N MET A 27 -0.87 -14.98 5.94
CA MET A 27 -0.04 -16.00 5.31
C MET A 27 0.89 -15.39 4.27
N LEU A 28 2.17 -15.72 4.33
CA LEU A 28 3.17 -15.37 3.33
C LEU A 28 4.04 -16.59 3.06
N GLU A 29 3.99 -17.10 1.83
CA GLU A 29 4.73 -18.31 1.40
C GLU A 29 4.56 -19.48 2.37
N ASP A 30 3.30 -19.84 2.63
CA ASP A 30 2.90 -20.96 3.51
C ASP A 30 3.29 -20.82 5.00
N THR A 31 3.76 -19.65 5.42
CA THR A 31 4.06 -19.34 6.82
C THR A 31 3.13 -18.25 7.34
N GLU A 32 2.63 -18.44 8.56
CA GLU A 32 1.79 -17.46 9.25
C GLU A 32 2.65 -16.46 10.03
N TYR A 33 2.35 -15.18 9.89
CA TYR A 33 3.01 -14.08 10.60
C TYR A 33 1.99 -13.18 11.27
N GLU A 34 2.37 -12.52 12.36
CA GLU A 34 1.51 -11.58 13.06
C GLU A 34 1.90 -10.13 12.79
N THR A 35 0.88 -9.28 12.70
CA THR A 35 1.07 -7.83 12.59
C THR A 35 1.18 -7.17 13.96
N TYR A 36 2.02 -6.15 14.03
CA TYR A 36 2.17 -5.27 15.18
C TYR A 36 2.42 -3.83 14.74
N THR A 37 2.44 -2.91 15.71
CA THR A 37 2.67 -1.48 15.48
C THR A 37 4.02 -1.03 16.03
N LEU A 38 4.77 -0.27 15.24
CA LEU A 38 5.96 0.47 15.68
C LEU A 38 5.63 1.96 15.75
N HIS A 39 5.91 2.61 16.87
CA HIS A 39 5.35 3.91 17.22
C HIS A 39 6.36 5.05 17.19
N TYR A 40 5.88 6.23 16.81
CA TYR A 40 6.55 7.50 17.02
C TYR A 40 5.47 8.57 17.26
N ARG A 41 5.39 9.08 18.49
CA ARG A 41 4.37 10.04 18.94
C ARG A 41 2.95 9.49 18.75
N ASP A 42 2.09 10.15 17.94
CA ASP A 42 0.74 9.71 17.61
C ASP A 42 0.66 9.03 16.23
N ALA A 43 1.79 8.64 15.66
CA ALA A 43 1.87 7.86 14.43
C ALA A 43 2.44 6.47 14.70
N ALA A 44 1.97 5.48 13.93
CA ALA A 44 2.52 4.14 13.97
C ALA A 44 2.63 3.52 12.57
N MET A 45 3.67 2.69 12.37
CA MET A 45 3.78 1.80 11.22
C MET A 45 3.21 0.42 11.58
N VAL A 46 2.31 -0.09 10.75
CA VAL A 46 1.86 -1.48 10.80
C VAL A 46 2.89 -2.35 10.09
N ALA A 47 3.46 -3.30 10.82
CA ALA A 47 4.59 -4.10 10.37
C ALA A 47 4.49 -5.56 10.83
N ALA A 48 5.39 -6.40 10.31
CA ALA A 48 5.57 -7.79 10.70
C ALA A 48 7.05 -8.22 10.63
N GLU A 49 7.45 -9.18 11.47
CA GLU A 49 8.77 -9.83 11.37
C GLU A 49 8.67 -10.98 10.38
N VAL A 50 9.44 -10.92 9.29
CA VAL A 50 9.45 -11.92 8.21
C VAL A 50 10.89 -12.19 7.75
N PRO A 51 11.18 -13.29 7.03
CA PRO A 51 12.52 -13.50 6.46
C PRO A 51 13.02 -12.30 5.64
N MET A 52 14.24 -11.85 5.90
CA MET A 52 14.87 -10.74 5.20
C MET A 52 15.29 -11.18 3.80
N LYS A 53 14.39 -10.96 2.83
CA LYS A 53 14.65 -11.22 1.42
C LYS A 53 13.80 -10.31 0.53
N ILE A 54 14.10 -10.33 -0.75
CA ILE A 54 13.29 -9.65 -1.75
C ILE A 54 12.10 -10.54 -2.09
N TYR A 55 10.90 -10.08 -1.76
CA TYR A 55 9.66 -10.74 -2.17
C TYR A 55 9.25 -10.26 -3.56
N HIS A 56 8.99 -11.20 -4.46
CA HIS A 56 8.52 -10.87 -5.80
C HIS A 56 7.06 -10.37 -5.78
N PRO A 57 6.70 -9.35 -6.58
CA PRO A 57 5.35 -8.81 -6.68
C PRO A 57 4.45 -9.73 -7.53
N ASN A 58 4.32 -10.98 -7.11
CA ASN A 58 3.37 -11.93 -7.69
C ASN A 58 1.95 -11.64 -7.15
N LYS A 59 0.94 -12.26 -7.78
CA LYS A 59 -0.46 -12.02 -7.41
C LYS A 59 -0.73 -12.31 -5.94
N GLU A 60 -0.23 -13.42 -5.40
CA GLU A 60 -0.49 -13.85 -4.02
C GLU A 60 0.08 -12.85 -3.00
N ASN A 61 1.35 -12.45 -3.16
CA ASN A 61 2.01 -11.50 -2.28
C ASN A 61 1.36 -10.11 -2.33
N LEU A 62 0.97 -9.65 -3.52
CA LEU A 62 0.28 -8.38 -3.69
C LEU A 62 -1.11 -8.40 -3.04
N MET A 63 -1.86 -9.49 -3.20
CA MET A 63 -3.18 -9.66 -2.58
C MET A 63 -3.07 -9.71 -1.06
N MET A 64 -2.09 -10.44 -0.51
CA MET A 64 -1.84 -10.47 0.94
C MET A 64 -1.54 -9.07 1.49
N HIS A 65 -0.65 -8.31 0.83
CA HIS A 65 -0.30 -6.96 1.25
C HIS A 65 -1.54 -6.05 1.28
N GLN A 66 -2.36 -6.13 0.23
CA GLN A 66 -3.61 -5.37 0.14
C GLN A 66 -4.65 -5.81 1.17
N GLU A 67 -4.73 -7.11 1.49
CA GLU A 67 -5.63 -7.64 2.50
C GLU A 67 -5.27 -7.13 3.90
N VAL A 68 -3.98 -7.11 4.26
CA VAL A 68 -3.52 -6.53 5.53
C VAL A 68 -3.91 -5.05 5.59
N ILE A 69 -3.63 -4.26 4.55
CA ILE A 69 -4.00 -2.84 4.51
C ILE A 69 -5.51 -2.65 4.64
N SER A 70 -6.31 -3.47 3.94
CA SER A 70 -7.78 -3.40 4.00
C SER A 70 -8.30 -3.63 5.42
N ARG A 71 -7.76 -4.63 6.13
CA ARG A 71 -8.09 -4.88 7.55
C ARG A 71 -7.69 -3.73 8.48
N VAL A 72 -6.59 -3.05 8.17
CA VAL A 72 -6.18 -1.85 8.91
C VAL A 72 -7.17 -0.71 8.69
N MET A 73 -7.64 -0.50 7.45
CA MET A 73 -8.63 0.52 7.08
C MET A 73 -9.99 0.28 7.74
N GLU A 74 -10.40 -0.97 7.96
CA GLU A 74 -11.64 -1.30 8.68
C GLU A 74 -11.62 -0.89 10.15
N LYS A 75 -10.42 -0.78 10.75
CA LYS A 75 -10.24 -0.54 12.19
C LYS A 75 -9.60 0.81 12.52
N SER A 76 -9.22 1.59 11.49
CA SER A 76 -8.48 2.85 11.65
C SER A 76 -9.00 3.90 10.67
N ASP A 77 -9.31 5.10 11.19
CA ASP A 77 -9.91 6.19 10.41
C ASP A 77 -8.92 6.91 9.47
N THR A 78 -7.63 6.61 9.60
CA THR A 78 -6.53 7.19 8.83
C THR A 78 -5.52 6.10 8.50
N VAL A 79 -5.32 5.82 7.22
CA VAL A 79 -4.34 4.85 6.75
C VAL A 79 -3.59 5.43 5.57
N ILE A 80 -2.26 5.36 5.62
CA ILE A 80 -1.35 5.76 4.53
C ILE A 80 -0.67 4.48 4.02
N PRO A 81 -1.14 3.89 2.91
CA PRO A 81 -0.54 2.70 2.33
C PRO A 81 0.92 2.93 1.93
N ILE A 82 1.79 1.97 2.23
CA ILE A 82 3.15 1.92 1.72
C ILE A 82 3.20 0.94 0.55
N SER A 83 4.03 1.25 -0.44
CA SER A 83 4.27 0.37 -1.59
C SER A 83 4.69 -1.03 -1.15
N PHE A 84 4.31 -2.03 -1.92
CA PHE A 84 4.68 -3.42 -1.65
C PHE A 84 6.21 -3.62 -1.58
N GLY A 85 6.64 -4.49 -0.67
CA GLY A 85 8.02 -5.01 -0.62
C GLY A 85 9.01 -4.18 0.20
N ASN A 86 8.53 -3.27 1.05
CA ASN A 86 9.40 -2.49 1.94
C ASN A 86 9.78 -3.30 3.18
N ILE A 87 11.04 -3.75 3.24
CA ILE A 87 11.59 -4.53 4.35
C ILE A 87 12.84 -3.84 4.90
N PHE A 88 12.89 -3.69 6.22
CA PHE A 88 13.97 -3.07 6.96
C PHE A 88 14.76 -4.11 7.75
N LYS A 89 16.02 -3.80 8.07
CA LYS A 89 16.89 -4.72 8.83
C LYS A 89 16.50 -4.80 10.30
N SER A 90 15.95 -3.73 10.86
CA SER A 90 15.62 -3.64 12.27
C SER A 90 14.40 -2.78 12.54
N LYS A 91 13.81 -2.94 13.73
CA LYS A 91 12.72 -2.08 14.22
C LYS A 91 13.18 -0.62 14.34
N ALA A 92 14.43 -0.40 14.76
CA ALA A 92 15.04 0.92 14.86
C ALA A 92 15.11 1.64 13.49
N ASP A 93 15.38 0.92 12.39
CA ASP A 93 15.37 1.53 11.05
C ASP A 93 13.96 2.01 10.66
N VAL A 94 12.92 1.26 11.05
CA VAL A 94 11.52 1.66 10.82
C VAL A 94 11.13 2.85 11.70
N GLU A 95 11.58 2.90 12.95
CA GLU A 95 11.37 4.06 13.83
C GLU A 95 12.03 5.32 13.26
N VAL A 96 13.27 5.22 12.77
CA VAL A 96 13.95 6.34 12.09
C VAL A 96 13.22 6.75 10.81
N MET A 97 12.72 5.79 10.01
CA MET A 97 11.89 6.10 8.85
C MET A 97 10.62 6.86 9.27
N LEU A 98 9.93 6.38 10.29
CA LEU A 98 8.69 6.98 10.78
C LEU A 98 8.94 8.38 11.35
N GLU A 99 10.03 8.60 12.09
CA GLU A 99 10.44 9.92 12.57
C GLU A 99 10.67 10.91 11.41
N ASN A 100 11.35 10.48 10.35
CA ASN A 100 11.58 11.31 9.17
C ASN A 100 10.30 11.60 8.37
N LEU A 101 9.34 10.67 8.36
CA LEU A 101 8.05 10.83 7.69
C LEU A 101 7.01 11.58 8.54
N TYR A 102 7.23 11.68 9.85
CA TYR A 102 6.27 12.26 10.78
C TYR A 102 5.76 13.65 10.37
N PRO A 103 6.60 14.61 9.91
CA PRO A 103 6.10 15.91 9.46
C PRO A 103 5.09 15.82 8.30
N GLN A 104 5.26 14.84 7.40
CA GLN A 104 4.33 14.61 6.30
C GLN A 104 3.05 13.93 6.80
N PHE A 105 3.17 13.00 7.75
CA PHE A 105 2.04 12.31 8.35
C PHE A 105 1.16 13.29 9.14
N GLU A 106 1.77 14.20 9.90
CA GLU A 106 1.07 15.27 10.64
C GLU A 106 0.24 16.17 9.71
N GLU A 107 0.71 16.42 8.48
CA GLU A 107 -0.05 17.16 7.47
C GLU A 107 -1.15 16.31 6.80
N LEU A 108 -0.90 15.01 6.58
CA LEU A 108 -1.79 14.12 5.84
C LEU A 108 -2.95 13.59 6.68
N PHE A 109 -2.72 13.22 7.94
CA PHE A 109 -3.76 12.61 8.78
C PHE A 109 -5.03 13.45 8.86
N PRO A 110 -4.98 14.78 9.14
CA PRO A 110 -6.19 15.60 9.16
C PRO A 110 -6.90 15.67 7.80
N LYS A 111 -6.16 15.55 6.70
CA LYS A 111 -6.71 15.63 5.34
C LYS A 111 -7.46 14.36 4.94
N ILE A 112 -7.06 13.19 5.45
CA ILE A 112 -7.65 11.90 5.07
C ILE A 112 -8.59 11.32 6.13
N LYS A 113 -8.57 11.83 7.37
CA LYS A 113 -9.37 11.32 8.47
C LYS A 113 -10.86 11.24 8.12
N GLY A 114 -11.42 10.04 8.26
CA GLY A 114 -12.84 9.76 8.01
C GLY A 114 -13.25 9.89 6.54
N LYS A 115 -12.28 9.87 5.60
CA LYS A 115 -12.54 9.92 4.16
C LYS A 115 -12.24 8.57 3.52
N ILE A 116 -12.82 8.35 2.34
CA ILE A 116 -12.58 7.18 1.51
C ILE A 116 -11.92 7.58 0.19
N GLU A 117 -11.08 6.70 -0.36
CA GLU A 117 -10.54 6.82 -1.70
C GLU A 117 -11.47 6.12 -2.70
N VAL A 118 -11.83 6.80 -3.80
CA VAL A 118 -12.65 6.23 -4.87
C VAL A 118 -12.02 6.50 -6.24
N GLY A 119 -11.91 5.45 -7.06
CA GLY A 119 -11.39 5.54 -8.43
C GLY A 119 -12.50 5.42 -9.48
N LEU A 120 -12.63 6.40 -10.37
CA LEU A 120 -13.54 6.34 -11.52
C LEU A 120 -12.77 6.04 -12.80
N LYS A 121 -13.03 4.90 -13.43
CA LYS A 121 -12.51 4.55 -14.76
C LYS A 121 -13.62 4.61 -15.80
N VAL A 122 -13.56 5.59 -16.69
CA VAL A 122 -14.48 5.73 -17.82
C VAL A 122 -13.87 5.09 -19.06
N ILE A 123 -14.54 4.09 -19.63
CA ILE A 123 -14.10 3.41 -20.86
C ILE A 123 -15.12 3.72 -21.97
N GLY A 124 -14.70 4.49 -22.97
CA GLY A 124 -15.51 4.77 -24.15
C GLY A 124 -15.54 3.56 -25.10
N LYS A 125 -16.73 3.21 -25.60
CA LYS A 125 -16.84 2.20 -26.67
C LYS A 125 -16.17 2.73 -27.93
N LYS A 126 -15.38 1.90 -28.58
CA LYS A 126 -14.61 2.29 -29.76
C LYS A 126 -15.54 2.76 -30.89
N GLU A 127 -16.64 2.05 -31.10
CA GLU A 127 -17.60 2.33 -32.17
C GLU A 127 -18.23 3.72 -31.99
N TRP A 128 -18.60 4.06 -30.75
CA TRP A 128 -19.14 5.38 -30.42
C TRP A 128 -18.10 6.49 -30.63
N LEU A 129 -16.83 6.23 -30.28
CA LEU A 129 -15.74 7.18 -30.52
C LEU A 129 -15.50 7.38 -32.02
N ASP A 130 -15.50 6.31 -32.81
CA ASP A 130 -15.30 6.35 -34.26
C ASP A 130 -16.47 7.09 -34.96
N GLU A 131 -17.72 6.85 -34.55
CA GLU A 131 -18.89 7.60 -35.03
C GLU A 131 -18.75 9.10 -34.75
N ARG A 132 -18.36 9.46 -33.52
CA ARG A 132 -18.21 10.86 -33.10
C ARG A 132 -17.07 11.58 -33.83
N VAL A 133 -15.96 10.90 -34.09
CA VAL A 133 -14.83 11.43 -34.86
C VAL A 133 -15.24 11.66 -36.32
N ASN A 134 -15.93 10.69 -36.94
CA ASN A 134 -16.37 10.80 -38.33
C ASN A 134 -17.42 11.90 -38.57
N GLN A 135 -18.22 12.23 -37.56
CA GLN A 135 -19.23 13.31 -37.61
C GLN A 135 -18.65 14.70 -37.35
N ASN A 136 -17.38 14.82 -36.95
CA ASN A 136 -16.78 16.11 -36.64
C ASN A 136 -15.90 16.61 -37.81
N PRO A 137 -16.33 17.63 -38.57
CA PRO A 137 -15.63 18.09 -39.76
C PRO A 137 -14.26 18.76 -39.47
N HIS A 138 -13.97 19.05 -38.20
CA HIS A 138 -12.70 19.65 -37.77
C HIS A 138 -11.65 18.63 -37.31
N VAL A 139 -11.99 17.34 -37.27
CA VAL A 139 -11.06 16.28 -36.87
C VAL A 139 -10.53 15.61 -38.14
N GLU A 140 -9.22 15.74 -38.37
CA GLU A 140 -8.55 15.07 -39.49
C GLU A 140 -8.73 13.55 -39.40
N LYS A 141 -9.28 12.95 -40.45
CA LYS A 141 -9.44 11.51 -40.55
C LYS A 141 -8.06 10.87 -40.57
N ARG A 142 -7.73 10.08 -39.55
CA ARG A 142 -6.48 9.31 -39.52
C ARG A 142 -6.41 8.41 -40.76
N PRO A 143 -5.27 8.34 -41.48
CA PRO A 143 -5.11 7.33 -42.51
C PRO A 143 -5.13 5.94 -41.86
N ALA A 144 -5.89 5.02 -42.46
CA ALA A 144 -5.95 3.63 -42.01
C ALA A 144 -4.53 3.04 -42.05
N LYS A 145 -4.06 2.47 -40.94
CA LYS A 145 -2.84 1.67 -40.94
C LYS A 145 -3.11 0.40 -41.76
N VAL A 146 -2.30 0.20 -42.80
CA VAL A 146 -2.15 -1.06 -43.56
C VAL A 146 -1.60 -2.14 -42.65
#